data_AF-A0A1M7MP58-F1
#
_entry.id   AF-A0A1M7MP58-F1
#
_cell.length_a   1.000
_cell.length_b   1.000
_cell.length_c   1.000
_cell.angle_alpha   90.00
_cell.angle_beta   90.00
_cell.angle_gamma   90.00
#
_symmetry.space_group_name_H-M   'P 1'
#
loop_
_entity.id
_entity.type
_entity.pdbx_description
1 polymer ?
#
loop_
_entity_poly.entity_id
_entity_poly.type
_entity_poly.pdbx_seq_one_letter_code
_entity_poly.pdbx_strand_id
1 'polypeptide(L)'
;MKYTLLTAVSSAFLIAACSDSNPSSASNDSSTNSASNNDPNSATGTLYVDESQHLMVTTFTDVHGNRCDLENDNLIWKTITKNAIIDSFEYEFIGDTLVLYDYYEGGADNYGKLYVGGTAGNIYGCWVYTGIERNRKTGEEEHSTNTRYVTRTYTYAPGKVTINLEYHMDLYVADEQERGYMESSFMVELYGYLARRSHMDDVINIMDNEDLASSIARSIENNGVQIIEGTKTNQTFKIGDKTYTVTIKKAETTLHYSGRTNREAIVEVSDGTTTCSSYAIYKNVDENLCKTENLEYFTVKDDEDEDGNKYFYVSRYKNTDHEKFQECLSTIALPITEAP
;
A
#
# COMPACT_ATOMS: atom_id res chain seq x y z
N MET A 1 -15.51 -31.10 -38.99
CA MET A 1 -15.45 -30.62 -37.60
C MET A 1 -14.09 -29.99 -37.40
N LYS A 2 -14.05 -28.67 -37.16
CA LYS A 2 -12.82 -27.91 -36.97
C LYS A 2 -12.49 -27.94 -35.48
N TYR A 3 -11.33 -28.48 -35.13
CA TYR A 3 -10.78 -28.42 -33.77
C TYR A 3 -10.07 -27.09 -33.60
N THR A 4 -10.58 -26.26 -32.70
CA THR A 4 -9.94 -25.03 -32.27
C THR A 4 -8.82 -25.41 -31.30
N LEU A 5 -7.56 -25.27 -31.72
CA LEU A 5 -6.43 -25.30 -30.80
C LEU A 5 -6.54 -24.10 -29.86
N LEU A 6 -6.65 -24.35 -28.55
CA LEU A 6 -6.31 -23.34 -27.56
C LEU A 6 -4.80 -23.11 -27.60
N THR A 7 -4.42 -21.88 -27.95
CA THR A 7 -3.07 -21.36 -27.76
C THR A 7 -2.80 -21.24 -26.26
N ALA A 8 -1.89 -22.08 -25.75
CA ALA A 8 -1.27 -21.88 -24.46
C ALA A 8 -0.42 -20.59 -24.54
N VAL A 9 -0.81 -19.58 -23.75
CA VAL A 9 0.03 -18.41 -23.52
C VAL A 9 1.13 -18.86 -22.56
N SER A 10 2.30 -19.18 -23.11
CA SER A 10 3.52 -19.36 -22.34
C SER A 10 3.96 -17.98 -21.84
N SER A 11 3.38 -17.55 -20.72
CA SER A 11 3.94 -16.45 -19.94
C SER A 11 5.27 -16.94 -19.38
N ALA A 12 6.37 -16.50 -19.99
CA ALA A 12 7.71 -16.71 -19.49
C ALA A 12 7.84 -15.94 -18.16
N PHE A 13 7.45 -16.57 -17.07
CA PHE A 13 7.85 -16.13 -15.74
C PHE A 13 9.37 -16.19 -15.71
N LEU A 14 9.99 -15.02 -15.57
CA LEU A 14 11.41 -14.92 -15.25
C LEU A 14 11.64 -15.77 -14.01
N ILE A 15 12.35 -16.88 -14.20
CA ILE A 15 12.87 -17.71 -13.11
C ILE A 15 13.82 -16.79 -12.36
N ALA A 16 13.33 -16.15 -11.30
CA ALA A 16 14.17 -15.55 -10.29
C ALA A 16 14.95 -16.70 -9.66
N ALA A 17 16.13 -16.99 -10.21
CA ALA A 17 17.06 -17.89 -9.57
C ALA A 17 17.38 -17.26 -8.21
N CYS A 18 16.99 -17.95 -7.13
CA CYS A 18 17.44 -17.66 -5.78
C CYS A 18 18.98 -17.76 -5.80
N SER A 19 19.68 -16.63 -5.94
CA SER A 19 21.13 -16.63 -5.83
C SER A 19 21.47 -16.89 -4.38
N ASP A 20 22.23 -17.95 -4.11
CA ASP A 20 22.88 -18.18 -2.83
C ASP A 20 23.75 -16.96 -2.50
N SER A 21 23.25 -16.07 -1.65
CA SER A 21 24.02 -14.96 -1.10
C SER A 21 24.87 -15.51 0.05
N ASN A 22 25.95 -16.20 -0.31
CA ASN A 22 27.04 -16.49 0.60
C ASN A 22 28.01 -15.29 0.56
N PRO A 23 28.15 -14.49 1.64
CA PRO A 23 29.00 -13.32 1.62
C PRO A 23 30.47 -13.76 1.64
N SER A 24 31.14 -13.69 0.50
CA SER A 24 32.58 -13.86 0.44
C SER A 24 33.25 -12.63 1.03
N SER A 25 33.91 -12.87 2.16
CA SER A 25 34.73 -11.93 2.91
C SER A 25 35.80 -11.28 2.04
N ALA A 26 35.72 -9.97 1.86
CA ALA A 26 36.87 -9.11 1.60
C ALA A 26 36.99 -8.12 2.77
N SER A 27 37.89 -8.44 3.70
CA SER A 27 38.31 -7.59 4.80
C SER A 27 39.13 -6.41 4.29
N ASN A 28 38.74 -5.19 4.64
CA ASN A 28 39.66 -4.17 5.16
C ASN A 28 38.90 -3.02 5.85
N ASP A 29 39.33 -2.78 7.09
CA ASP A 29 38.92 -1.79 8.09
C ASP A 29 38.40 -0.43 7.60
N SER A 30 37.32 0.09 8.19
CA SER A 30 37.42 0.87 9.45
C SER A 30 36.08 1.50 9.87
N SER A 31 35.85 1.51 11.18
CA SER A 31 34.93 2.36 11.96
C SER A 31 33.41 2.10 11.93
N THR A 32 32.95 1.54 13.06
CA THR A 32 31.78 1.96 13.87
C THR A 32 30.40 2.03 13.21
N ASN A 33 29.64 0.94 13.30
CA ASN A 33 28.47 0.82 14.18
C ASN A 33 27.80 -0.54 13.91
N SER A 34 27.63 -1.35 14.96
CA SER A 34 26.81 -2.55 14.92
C SER A 34 25.33 -2.15 14.82
N ALA A 35 24.87 -1.83 13.61
CA ALA A 35 23.46 -1.84 13.27
C ALA A 35 23.11 -3.26 12.78
N SER A 36 22.04 -3.83 13.34
CA SER A 36 21.58 -5.18 13.01
C SER A 36 21.45 -5.36 11.50
N ASN A 37 21.90 -6.52 11.02
CA ASN A 37 21.86 -7.02 9.65
C ASN A 37 20.43 -7.30 9.13
N ASN A 38 19.44 -6.49 9.52
CA ASN A 38 18.05 -6.69 9.20
C ASN A 38 17.72 -5.88 7.94
N ASP A 39 17.75 -6.55 6.79
CA ASP A 39 16.97 -6.08 5.66
C ASP A 39 15.50 -6.02 6.12
N PRO A 40 14.87 -4.83 6.20
CA PRO A 40 13.49 -4.71 6.69
C PRO A 40 12.48 -5.47 5.83
N ASN A 41 12.90 -5.90 4.64
CA ASN A 41 12.07 -6.66 3.71
C ASN A 41 12.31 -8.18 3.79
N SER A 42 13.11 -8.65 4.75
CA SER A 42 13.35 -10.07 4.98
C SER A 42 13.01 -10.47 6.41
N ALA A 43 12.26 -11.57 6.57
CA ALA A 43 11.95 -12.15 7.86
C ALA A 43 12.31 -13.64 7.87
N THR A 44 12.94 -14.11 8.93
CA THR A 44 13.26 -15.53 9.12
C THR A 44 12.52 -16.07 10.34
N GLY A 45 12.02 -17.29 10.21
CA GLY A 45 11.29 -18.00 11.25
C GLY A 45 11.57 -19.49 11.22
N THR A 46 10.86 -20.23 12.05
CA THR A 46 10.89 -21.69 12.07
C THR A 46 9.79 -22.28 11.21
N LEU A 47 10.07 -23.43 10.62
CA LEU A 47 9.13 -24.20 9.81
C LEU A 47 8.95 -25.59 10.40
N TYR A 48 7.70 -25.98 10.61
CA TYR A 48 7.30 -27.35 10.90
C TYR A 48 6.41 -27.87 9.76
N VAL A 49 6.65 -29.10 9.32
CA VAL A 49 5.88 -29.78 8.27
C VAL A 49 5.49 -31.16 8.77
N ASP A 50 4.19 -31.44 8.77
CA ASP A 50 3.65 -32.79 8.89
C ASP A 50 3.22 -33.28 7.51
N GLU A 51 4.09 -34.05 6.86
CA GLU A 51 3.83 -34.60 5.52
C GLU A 51 2.67 -35.60 5.51
N SER A 52 2.35 -36.24 6.65
CA SER A 52 1.27 -37.22 6.73
C SER A 52 -0.11 -36.58 6.79
N GLN A 53 -0.19 -35.37 7.36
CA GLN A 53 -1.42 -34.58 7.48
C GLN A 53 -1.50 -33.45 6.45
N HIS A 54 -0.46 -33.28 5.62
CA HIS A 54 -0.27 -32.14 4.73
C HIS A 54 -0.43 -30.79 5.45
N LEU A 55 0.13 -30.69 6.66
CA LEU A 55 0.09 -29.49 7.48
C LEU A 55 1.46 -28.82 7.52
N MET A 56 1.46 -27.49 7.43
CA MET A 56 2.64 -26.66 7.57
C MET A 56 2.38 -25.60 8.63
N VAL A 57 3.35 -25.35 9.51
CA VAL A 57 3.28 -24.29 10.53
C VAL A 57 4.54 -23.43 10.41
N THR A 58 4.35 -22.13 10.24
CA THR A 58 5.43 -21.14 10.28
C THR A 58 5.36 -20.35 11.57
N THR A 59 6.51 -20.05 12.16
CA THR A 59 6.58 -19.21 13.37
C THR A 59 7.69 -18.19 13.25
N PHE A 60 7.35 -16.91 13.43
CA PHE A 60 8.29 -15.80 13.41
C PHE A 60 8.40 -15.24 14.83
N THR A 61 9.50 -15.52 15.54
CA THR A 61 9.67 -15.22 16.97
C THR A 61 10.48 -13.95 17.27
N ASP A 62 11.31 -13.48 16.33
CA ASP A 62 12.17 -12.29 16.50
C ASP A 62 11.62 -11.09 15.72
N VAL A 63 10.30 -10.89 15.74
CA VAL A 63 9.68 -9.77 15.05
C VAL A 63 9.80 -8.52 15.92
N HIS A 64 10.93 -7.82 15.79
CA HIS A 64 11.06 -6.49 16.37
C HIS A 64 10.38 -5.45 15.48
N GLY A 65 9.60 -4.57 16.10
CA GLY A 65 9.08 -3.37 15.46
C GLY A 65 9.67 -2.13 16.10
N ASN A 66 9.61 -1.01 15.40
CA ASN A 66 9.81 0.28 16.05
C ASN A 66 8.48 1.03 16.13
N ARG A 67 8.30 1.79 17.21
CA ARG A 67 7.09 2.55 17.49
C ARG A 67 7.45 3.86 18.19
N CYS A 68 6.64 4.88 17.99
CA CYS A 68 6.75 6.15 18.68
C CYS A 68 5.67 6.22 19.75
N ASP A 69 6.07 6.15 21.02
CA ASP A 69 5.18 6.04 22.17
C ASP A 69 4.98 7.42 22.80
N LEU A 70 3.77 7.67 23.31
CA LEU A 70 3.44 8.90 24.04
C LEU A 70 3.47 8.60 25.55
N GLU A 71 4.48 9.14 26.24
CA GLU A 71 4.67 8.95 27.67
C GLU A 71 4.84 10.30 28.37
N ASN A 72 3.96 10.62 29.32
CA ASN A 72 3.97 11.89 30.05
C ASN A 72 4.09 13.11 29.10
N ASP A 73 3.23 13.15 28.08
CA ASP A 73 3.20 14.18 27.02
C ASP A 73 4.47 14.28 26.15
N ASN A 74 5.35 13.28 26.20
CA ASN A 74 6.56 13.23 25.37
C ASN A 74 6.52 12.05 24.40
N LEU A 75 6.96 12.31 23.17
CA LEU A 75 7.13 11.26 22.18
C LEU A 75 8.51 10.60 22.31
N ILE A 76 8.53 9.28 22.40
CA ILE A 76 9.73 8.47 22.61
C ILE A 76 9.77 7.35 21.56
N TRP A 77 10.86 7.28 20.81
CA TRP A 77 11.09 6.19 19.87
C TRP A 77 11.53 4.92 20.63
N LYS A 78 10.82 3.81 20.41
CA LYS A 78 11.08 2.54 21.08
C LYS A 78 11.15 1.40 20.07
N THR A 79 12.05 0.47 20.33
CA THR A 79 12.01 -0.86 19.72
C THR A 79 11.14 -1.75 20.59
N ILE A 80 10.10 -2.32 19.99
CA ILE A 80 9.15 -3.24 20.63
C ILE A 80 9.39 -4.66 20.10
N THR A 81 9.28 -5.64 20.98
CA THR A 81 9.16 -7.04 20.58
C THR A 81 7.70 -7.31 20.30
N LYS A 82 7.38 -7.81 19.10
CA LYS A 82 6.02 -8.24 18.78
C LYS A 82 5.83 -9.70 19.16
N ASN A 83 4.58 -10.07 19.38
CA ASN A 83 4.20 -11.45 19.63
C ASN A 83 4.61 -12.32 18.45
N ALA A 84 4.94 -13.58 18.76
CA ALA A 84 5.27 -14.55 17.73
C ALA A 84 4.09 -14.67 16.75
N ILE A 85 4.37 -14.49 15.46
CA ILE A 85 3.38 -14.70 14.41
C ILE A 85 3.45 -16.17 14.05
N ILE A 86 2.37 -16.90 14.36
CA ILE A 86 2.22 -18.31 14.05
C ILE A 86 1.13 -18.43 12.99
N ASP A 87 1.51 -18.90 11.81
CA ASP A 87 0.56 -19.23 10.75
C ASP A 87 0.55 -20.74 10.53
N SER A 88 -0.63 -21.30 10.33
CA SER A 88 -0.83 -22.71 10.03
C SER A 88 -1.54 -22.85 8.69
N PHE A 89 -1.09 -23.80 7.88
CA PHE A 89 -1.60 -24.02 6.54
C PHE A 89 -1.79 -25.51 6.27
N GLU A 90 -2.92 -25.88 5.68
CA GLU A 90 -2.97 -27.11 4.90
C GLU A 90 -2.36 -26.83 3.52
N TYR A 91 -1.55 -27.74 3.00
CA TYR A 91 -0.91 -27.57 1.70
C TYR A 91 -1.31 -28.67 0.70
N GLU A 92 -1.33 -28.32 -0.59
CA GLU A 92 -1.44 -29.29 -1.67
C GLU A 92 -0.56 -28.91 -2.87
N PHE A 93 -0.18 -29.90 -3.67
CA PHE A 93 0.51 -29.69 -4.94
C PHE A 93 -0.44 -29.91 -6.12
N ILE A 94 -0.48 -28.94 -7.02
CA ILE A 94 -1.20 -29.04 -8.29
C ILE A 94 -0.19 -28.86 -9.42
N GLY A 95 0.32 -29.97 -9.94
CA GLY A 95 1.46 -29.94 -10.86
C GLY A 95 2.69 -29.34 -10.17
N ASP A 96 3.19 -28.23 -10.72
CA ASP A 96 4.36 -27.51 -10.20
C ASP A 96 3.98 -26.36 -9.24
N THR A 97 2.68 -26.23 -8.91
CA THR A 97 2.16 -25.17 -8.03
C THR A 97 1.98 -25.71 -6.61
N LEU A 98 2.48 -24.96 -5.63
CA LEU A 98 2.14 -25.14 -4.21
C LEU A 98 0.92 -24.27 -3.90
N VAL A 99 -0.09 -24.85 -3.25
CA VAL A 99 -1.27 -24.12 -2.77
C VAL A 99 -1.32 -24.24 -1.26
N LEU A 100 -1.45 -23.10 -0.56
CA LEU A 100 -1.55 -23.03 0.89
C LEU A 100 -2.92 -22.51 1.31
N TYR A 101 -3.63 -23.29 2.11
CA TYR A 101 -4.93 -22.93 2.69
C TYR A 101 -4.74 -22.57 4.16
N ASP A 102 -5.11 -21.35 4.55
CA ASP A 102 -5.02 -20.92 5.94
C ASP A 102 -5.84 -21.87 6.84
N TYR A 103 -5.24 -22.36 7.92
CA TYR A 103 -5.83 -23.35 8.82
C TYR A 103 -6.16 -22.73 10.18
N TYR A 104 -7.45 -22.76 10.55
CA TYR A 104 -7.96 -22.20 11.81
C TYR A 104 -8.68 -23.28 12.63
N GLU A 105 -9.19 -22.93 13.83
CA GLU A 105 -9.86 -23.84 14.77
C GLU A 105 -11.17 -24.50 14.22
N GLY A 106 -11.56 -24.20 12.98
CA GLY A 106 -12.66 -24.85 12.24
C GLY A 106 -12.22 -25.68 11.02
N GLY A 107 -10.92 -25.81 10.76
CA GLY A 107 -10.34 -26.44 9.57
C GLY A 107 -9.72 -25.44 8.60
N ALA A 108 -9.30 -25.95 7.44
CA ALA A 108 -8.71 -25.15 6.37
C ALA A 108 -9.77 -24.29 5.64
N ASP A 109 -9.37 -23.09 5.23
CA ASP A 109 -10.19 -22.25 4.35
C ASP A 109 -10.43 -22.93 3.00
N ASN A 110 -11.52 -22.55 2.32
CA ASN A 110 -11.81 -23.04 0.97
C ASN A 110 -10.96 -22.34 -0.09
N TYR A 111 -10.34 -21.21 0.22
CA TYR A 111 -9.49 -20.46 -0.70
C TYR A 111 -8.02 -20.62 -0.33
N GLY A 112 -7.22 -21.09 -1.28
CA GLY A 112 -5.80 -21.33 -1.08
C GLY A 112 -4.96 -20.39 -1.93
N LYS A 113 -3.89 -19.84 -1.36
CA LYS A 113 -2.94 -18.96 -2.02
C LYS A 113 -2.01 -19.77 -2.92
N LEU A 114 -1.81 -19.31 -4.17
CA LEU A 114 -0.99 -20.01 -5.15
C LEU A 114 0.46 -19.54 -5.12
N TYR A 115 1.37 -20.50 -5.22
CA TYR A 115 2.80 -20.25 -5.27
C TYR A 115 3.44 -21.06 -6.40
N VAL A 116 4.37 -20.43 -7.11
CA VAL A 116 5.11 -21.05 -8.23
C VAL A 116 6.62 -21.00 -7.99
N GLY A 117 7.34 -21.90 -8.65
CA GLY A 117 8.78 -22.07 -8.48
C GLY A 117 9.06 -23.48 -7.96
N GLY A 118 9.77 -23.56 -6.83
CA GLY A 118 9.94 -24.78 -6.05
C GLY A 118 10.42 -25.99 -6.83
N THR A 119 10.22 -27.17 -6.25
CA THR A 119 10.29 -28.44 -6.97
C THR A 119 8.96 -29.14 -6.75
N ALA A 120 8.34 -29.61 -7.84
CA ALA A 120 7.03 -30.26 -7.78
C ALA A 120 7.01 -31.39 -6.74
N GLY A 121 5.99 -31.39 -5.88
CA GLY A 121 5.82 -32.39 -4.82
C GLY A 121 6.78 -32.26 -3.63
N ASN A 122 7.61 -31.22 -3.57
CA ASN A 122 8.53 -30.97 -2.46
C ASN A 122 8.34 -29.57 -1.89
N ILE A 123 7.96 -29.47 -0.62
CA ILE A 123 7.73 -28.18 0.04
C ILE A 123 9.03 -27.38 0.13
N TYR A 124 10.16 -28.05 0.35
CA TYR A 124 11.44 -27.38 0.53
C TYR A 124 11.92 -26.78 -0.81
N GLY A 125 12.13 -25.47 -0.82
CA GLY A 125 12.46 -24.70 -2.01
C GLY A 125 12.04 -23.25 -1.92
N CYS A 126 12.24 -22.53 -3.03
CA CYS A 126 11.80 -21.14 -3.20
C CYS A 126 10.44 -21.08 -3.89
N TRP A 127 9.48 -20.39 -3.29
CA TRP A 127 8.09 -20.28 -3.73
C TRP A 127 7.69 -18.82 -3.82
N VAL A 128 7.23 -18.39 -5.00
CA VAL A 128 6.80 -17.01 -5.26
C VAL A 128 5.28 -16.94 -5.25
N TYR A 129 4.71 -16.09 -4.41
CA TYR A 129 3.26 -15.87 -4.37
C TYR A 129 2.78 -15.21 -5.66
N THR A 130 1.71 -15.74 -6.25
CA THR A 130 1.21 -15.27 -7.55
C THR A 130 0.21 -14.12 -7.44
N GLY A 131 -0.41 -13.88 -6.27
CA GLY A 131 -1.57 -12.98 -6.18
C GLY A 131 -2.88 -13.61 -6.63
N ILE A 132 -2.90 -14.94 -6.74
CA ILE A 132 -4.08 -15.70 -7.14
C ILE A 132 -4.45 -16.61 -5.99
N GLU A 133 -5.75 -16.69 -5.73
CA GLU A 133 -6.33 -17.65 -4.82
C GLU A 133 -7.17 -18.65 -5.61
N ARG A 134 -7.22 -19.89 -5.16
CA ARG A 134 -8.03 -20.94 -5.78
C ARG A 134 -9.03 -21.48 -4.79
N ASN A 135 -10.27 -21.58 -5.24
CA ASN A 135 -11.30 -22.28 -4.50
C ASN A 135 -11.07 -23.81 -4.58
N ARG A 136 -10.87 -24.46 -3.45
CA ARG A 136 -10.60 -25.90 -3.34
C ARG A 136 -11.73 -26.78 -3.88
N LYS A 137 -12.99 -26.33 -3.75
CA LYS A 137 -14.18 -27.11 -4.12
C LYS A 137 -14.49 -27.02 -5.60
N THR A 138 -14.43 -25.81 -6.17
CA THR A 138 -14.77 -25.58 -7.59
C THR A 138 -13.55 -25.67 -8.51
N GLY A 139 -12.35 -25.45 -7.96
CA GLY A 139 -11.12 -25.33 -8.71
C GLY A 139 -10.98 -23.99 -9.44
N GLU A 140 -11.91 -23.06 -9.25
CA GLU A 140 -11.88 -21.74 -9.85
C GLU A 140 -10.77 -20.89 -9.23
N GLU A 141 -10.03 -20.20 -10.09
CA GLU A 141 -9.00 -19.24 -9.71
C GLU A 141 -9.62 -17.84 -9.69
N GLU A 142 -9.39 -17.14 -8.59
CA GLU A 142 -9.81 -15.77 -8.39
C GLU A 142 -8.57 -14.88 -8.26
N HIS A 143 -8.57 -13.76 -8.98
CA HIS A 143 -7.51 -12.77 -8.84
C HIS A 143 -7.68 -12.04 -7.51
N SER A 144 -6.86 -12.41 -6.54
CA SER A 144 -6.87 -11.84 -5.19
C SER A 144 -5.68 -10.90 -5.01
N THR A 145 -5.98 -9.61 -5.15
CA THR A 145 -5.13 -8.44 -4.86
C THR A 145 -4.03 -8.09 -5.86
N ASN A 146 -3.69 -6.80 -5.87
CA ASN A 146 -2.72 -6.16 -6.76
C ASN A 146 -1.27 -6.52 -6.34
N THR A 147 -0.79 -7.71 -6.72
CA THR A 147 0.60 -8.15 -6.50
C THR A 147 1.61 -7.51 -7.44
N ARG A 148 1.17 -6.68 -8.40
CA ARG A 148 2.05 -6.02 -9.38
C ARG A 148 3.15 -5.20 -8.73
N TYR A 149 2.91 -4.65 -7.54
CA TYR A 149 3.85 -3.78 -6.84
C TYR A 149 4.62 -4.47 -5.72
N VAL A 150 4.33 -5.74 -5.44
CA VAL A 150 5.00 -6.50 -4.37
C VAL A 150 5.20 -7.95 -4.79
N THR A 151 6.45 -8.38 -4.91
CA THR A 151 6.80 -9.79 -5.01
C THR A 151 7.04 -10.35 -3.61
N ARG A 152 6.37 -11.45 -3.28
CA ARG A 152 6.59 -12.17 -2.02
C ARG A 152 7.21 -13.52 -2.32
N THR A 153 8.40 -13.76 -1.80
CA THR A 153 9.14 -15.01 -1.99
C THR A 153 9.33 -15.70 -0.65
N TYR A 154 8.94 -16.96 -0.57
CA TYR A 154 9.10 -17.82 0.58
C TYR A 154 10.19 -18.85 0.27
N THR A 155 11.15 -19.01 1.16
CA THR A 155 12.14 -20.08 1.10
C THR A 155 11.91 -21.01 2.26
N TYR A 156 11.46 -22.23 1.96
CA TYR A 156 11.26 -23.29 2.94
C TYR A 156 12.47 -24.21 2.96
N ALA A 157 13.04 -24.42 4.14
CA ALA A 157 14.10 -25.39 4.39
C ALA A 157 13.75 -26.20 5.66
N PRO A 158 14.33 -27.38 5.88
CA PRO A 158 14.05 -28.15 7.10
C PRO A 158 14.25 -27.30 8.36
N GLY A 159 13.18 -27.13 9.14
CA GLY A 159 13.19 -26.33 10.38
C GLY A 159 13.18 -24.80 10.20
N LYS A 160 13.24 -24.27 8.97
CA LYS A 160 13.43 -22.84 8.71
C LYS A 160 12.52 -22.33 7.57
N VAL A 161 11.96 -21.15 7.77
CA VAL A 161 11.31 -20.36 6.70
C VAL A 161 11.97 -18.99 6.60
N THR A 162 12.14 -18.48 5.39
CA THR A 162 12.50 -17.08 5.14
C THR A 162 11.50 -16.47 4.17
N ILE A 163 10.98 -15.29 4.50
CA ILE A 163 10.13 -14.48 3.62
C ILE A 163 10.95 -13.30 3.15
N ASN A 164 10.96 -13.04 1.84
CA ASN A 164 11.51 -11.84 1.25
C ASN A 164 10.41 -11.09 0.49
N LEU A 165 10.35 -9.78 0.71
CA LEU A 165 9.43 -8.86 0.05
C LEU A 165 10.23 -7.96 -0.89
N GLU A 166 9.86 -7.91 -2.15
CA GLU A 166 10.43 -6.94 -3.09
C GLU A 166 9.32 -5.99 -3.52
N TYR A 167 9.51 -4.71 -3.23
CA TYR A 167 8.54 -3.68 -3.58
C TYR A 167 8.95 -2.98 -4.88
N HIS A 168 8.10 -3.07 -5.89
CA HIS A 168 8.29 -2.46 -7.22
C HIS A 168 7.67 -1.07 -7.27
N MET A 169 8.26 -0.14 -6.51
CA MET A 169 7.72 1.21 -6.37
C MET A 169 7.90 2.08 -7.59
N ASP A 170 8.93 1.81 -8.38
CA ASP A 170 9.10 2.39 -9.69
C ASP A 170 7.88 2.09 -10.59
N LEU A 171 7.36 0.85 -10.57
CA LEU A 171 6.14 0.48 -11.29
C LEU A 171 4.91 1.20 -10.71
N TYR A 172 4.78 1.25 -9.39
CA TYR A 172 3.67 1.97 -8.74
C TYR A 172 3.66 3.46 -9.11
N VAL A 173 4.81 4.13 -8.99
CA VAL A 173 4.95 5.56 -9.31
C VAL A 173 4.78 5.81 -10.81
N ALA A 174 5.29 4.93 -11.66
CA ALA A 174 5.09 5.03 -13.10
C ALA A 174 3.61 4.91 -13.50
N ASP A 175 2.88 3.96 -12.93
CA ASP A 175 1.43 3.82 -13.17
C ASP A 175 0.64 5.05 -12.67
N GLU A 176 0.99 5.58 -11.50
CA GLU A 176 0.38 6.80 -10.93
C GLU A 176 0.61 8.01 -11.87
N GLN A 177 1.84 8.18 -12.38
CA GLN A 177 2.20 9.22 -13.33
C GLN A 177 1.62 8.98 -14.74
N GLU A 178 1.38 7.72 -15.13
CA GLU A 178 0.83 7.38 -16.44
C GLU A 178 -0.64 7.79 -16.55
N ARG A 179 -1.45 7.54 -15.53
CA ARG A 179 -2.87 7.93 -15.51
C ARG A 179 -3.05 9.45 -15.43
N GLY A 180 -2.20 10.11 -14.63
CA GLY A 180 -2.28 11.54 -14.40
C GLY A 180 -3.28 11.92 -13.32
N TYR A 181 -3.05 13.09 -12.72
CA TYR A 181 -3.73 13.53 -11.50
C TYR A 181 -5.12 14.13 -11.74
N MET A 182 -5.42 14.50 -12.99
CA MET A 182 -6.74 15.02 -13.36
C MET A 182 -7.80 13.90 -13.40
N GLU A 183 -7.38 12.64 -13.33
CA GLU A 183 -8.24 11.47 -13.26
C GLU A 183 -8.37 10.87 -11.85
N SER A 184 -8.30 11.73 -10.83
CA SER A 184 -8.30 11.32 -9.42
C SER A 184 -9.63 11.55 -8.69
N SER A 185 -9.80 10.91 -7.54
CA SER A 185 -10.92 11.15 -6.62
C SER A 185 -10.99 12.60 -6.14
N PHE A 186 -9.84 13.24 -5.94
CA PHE A 186 -9.75 14.67 -5.61
C PHE A 186 -10.49 15.54 -6.63
N MET A 187 -10.34 15.28 -7.94
CA MET A 187 -11.01 16.08 -8.96
C MET A 187 -12.54 15.92 -8.95
N VAL A 188 -13.01 14.69 -8.69
CA VAL A 188 -14.45 14.40 -8.52
C VAL A 188 -15.06 15.29 -7.44
N GLU A 189 -14.38 15.37 -6.29
CA GLU A 189 -14.83 16.13 -5.13
C GLU A 189 -14.65 17.63 -5.33
N LEU A 190 -13.56 18.06 -5.95
CA LEU A 190 -13.31 19.47 -6.25
C LEU A 190 -14.41 20.06 -7.14
N TYR A 191 -14.83 19.33 -8.18
CA TYR A 191 -15.96 19.77 -9.02
C TYR A 191 -17.24 19.93 -8.22
N GLY A 192 -17.54 18.97 -7.33
CA GLY A 192 -18.69 19.05 -6.42
C GLY A 192 -18.58 20.21 -5.44
N TYR A 193 -17.39 20.45 -4.89
CA TYR A 193 -17.14 21.53 -3.94
C TYR A 193 -17.35 22.90 -4.62
N LEU A 194 -16.75 23.11 -5.79
CA LEU A 194 -16.87 24.37 -6.54
C LEU A 194 -18.28 24.64 -7.05
N ALA A 195 -19.05 23.60 -7.41
CA ALA A 195 -20.41 23.76 -7.92
C ALA A 195 -21.47 23.92 -6.83
N ARG A 196 -21.36 23.18 -5.72
CA ARG A 196 -22.43 23.02 -4.72
C ARG A 196 -21.96 22.90 -3.28
N ARG A 197 -20.68 23.13 -2.99
CA ARG A 197 -20.07 23.01 -1.65
C ARG A 197 -20.32 21.65 -1.00
N SER A 198 -20.17 20.58 -1.78
CA SER A 198 -20.16 19.22 -1.23
C SER A 198 -18.95 19.00 -0.31
N HIS A 199 -18.93 17.88 0.41
CA HIS A 199 -17.73 17.42 1.09
C HIS A 199 -16.55 17.28 0.11
N MET A 200 -15.35 17.57 0.59
CA MET A 200 -14.08 17.37 -0.12
C MET A 200 -13.07 16.87 0.90
N ASP A 201 -12.35 15.81 0.55
CA ASP A 201 -11.25 15.27 1.34
C ASP A 201 -9.94 16.03 1.08
N ASP A 202 -8.89 15.57 1.74
CA ASP A 202 -7.55 16.13 1.66
C ASP A 202 -6.97 16.00 0.24
N VAL A 203 -6.12 16.96 -0.16
CA VAL A 203 -5.52 16.99 -1.51
C VAL A 203 -4.61 15.78 -1.77
N ILE A 204 -4.23 15.04 -0.72
CA ILE A 204 -3.48 13.78 -0.85
C ILE A 204 -4.20 12.73 -1.70
N ASN A 205 -5.54 12.79 -1.76
CA ASN A 205 -6.38 11.87 -2.52
C ASN A 205 -6.19 12.04 -4.04
N ILE A 206 -5.44 13.05 -4.47
CA ILE A 206 -5.02 13.18 -5.87
C ILE A 206 -4.14 12.01 -6.36
N MET A 207 -3.48 11.32 -5.42
CA MET A 207 -2.70 10.11 -5.68
C MET A 207 -3.52 8.83 -5.52
N ASP A 208 -4.79 8.93 -5.10
CA ASP A 208 -5.70 7.78 -5.03
C ASP A 208 -6.39 7.59 -6.38
N ASN A 209 -5.76 6.72 -7.17
CA ASN A 209 -6.10 6.46 -8.56
C ASN A 209 -6.66 5.04 -8.71
N GLU A 210 -7.86 4.82 -8.17
CA GLU A 210 -8.68 3.68 -8.58
C GLU A 210 -9.24 3.92 -10.00
N ASP A 211 -9.82 2.91 -10.66
CA ASP A 211 -10.47 3.11 -11.97
C ASP A 211 -11.74 3.97 -11.79
N LEU A 212 -11.56 5.28 -11.86
CA LEU A 212 -12.58 6.29 -11.55
C LEU A 212 -13.17 6.95 -12.80
N ALA A 213 -12.90 6.45 -14.00
CA ALA A 213 -13.36 7.04 -15.26
C ALA A 213 -14.88 7.29 -15.26
N SER A 214 -15.66 6.32 -14.76
CA SER A 214 -17.12 6.44 -14.63
C SER A 214 -17.55 7.47 -13.58
N SER A 215 -16.83 7.57 -12.46
CA SER A 215 -17.11 8.52 -11.38
C SER A 215 -16.81 9.96 -11.81
N ILE A 216 -15.73 10.15 -12.57
CA ILE A 216 -15.33 11.45 -13.11
C ILE A 216 -16.32 11.95 -14.15
N ALA A 217 -16.65 11.11 -15.14
CA ALA A 217 -17.62 11.47 -16.17
C ALA A 217 -18.96 11.90 -15.55
N ARG A 218 -19.42 11.15 -14.54
CA ARG A 218 -20.64 11.47 -13.78
C ARG A 218 -20.50 12.77 -12.99
N SER A 219 -19.35 13.03 -12.37
CA SER A 219 -19.12 14.28 -11.65
C SER A 219 -19.11 15.49 -12.58
N ILE A 220 -18.50 15.35 -13.77
CA ILE A 220 -18.48 16.39 -14.80
C ILE A 220 -19.93 16.73 -15.22
N GLU A 221 -20.73 15.72 -15.52
CA GLU A 221 -22.14 15.90 -15.90
C GLU A 221 -22.96 16.55 -14.78
N ASN A 222 -22.92 15.96 -13.58
CA ASN A 222 -23.74 16.39 -12.44
C ASN A 222 -23.42 17.82 -11.97
N ASN A 223 -22.19 18.28 -12.18
CA ASN A 223 -21.75 19.60 -11.76
C ASN A 223 -21.66 20.59 -12.94
N GLY A 224 -22.07 20.20 -14.15
CA GLY A 224 -22.05 21.08 -15.32
C GLY A 224 -20.65 21.56 -15.71
N VAL A 225 -19.65 20.70 -15.51
CA VAL A 225 -18.25 21.01 -15.78
C VAL A 225 -18.00 20.96 -17.29
N GLN A 226 -17.34 21.98 -17.83
CA GLN A 226 -16.88 22.01 -19.22
C GLN A 226 -15.35 22.10 -19.25
N ILE A 227 -14.68 21.01 -19.62
CA ILE A 227 -13.21 21.00 -19.75
C ILE A 227 -12.81 21.80 -20.99
N ILE A 228 -11.94 22.80 -20.83
CA ILE A 228 -11.42 23.63 -21.92
C ILE A 228 -10.13 23.02 -22.45
N GLU A 229 -9.20 22.74 -21.54
CA GLU A 229 -7.91 22.13 -21.84
C GLU A 229 -7.36 21.46 -20.59
N GLY A 230 -6.46 20.50 -20.78
CA GLY A 230 -5.81 19.83 -19.66
C GLY A 230 -4.59 19.03 -20.07
N THR A 231 -3.75 18.80 -19.08
CA THR A 231 -2.63 17.87 -19.08
C THR A 231 -2.80 16.96 -17.87
N LYS A 232 -1.81 16.10 -17.59
CA LYS A 232 -1.82 15.23 -16.41
C LYS A 232 -1.72 15.98 -15.08
N THR A 233 -1.21 17.21 -15.08
CA THR A 233 -0.92 18.00 -13.86
C THR A 233 -1.61 19.35 -13.85
N ASN A 234 -2.40 19.69 -14.87
CA ASN A 234 -3.09 20.95 -14.97
C ASN A 234 -4.40 20.77 -15.74
N GLN A 235 -5.45 21.47 -15.33
CA GLN A 235 -6.69 21.50 -16.10
C GLN A 235 -7.38 22.84 -15.94
N THR A 236 -7.84 23.38 -17.08
CA THR A 236 -8.71 24.56 -17.13
C THR A 236 -10.11 24.11 -17.52
N PHE A 237 -11.11 24.52 -16.74
CA PHE A 237 -12.49 24.13 -16.94
C PHE A 237 -13.45 25.24 -16.52
N LYS A 238 -14.72 25.12 -16.91
CA LYS A 238 -15.80 26.03 -16.51
C LYS A 238 -16.85 25.30 -15.70
N ILE A 239 -17.47 26.04 -14.77
CA ILE A 239 -18.71 25.68 -14.10
C ILE A 239 -19.62 26.91 -14.14
N GLY A 240 -20.72 26.84 -14.89
CA GLY A 240 -21.49 28.03 -15.26
C GLY A 240 -20.61 29.04 -16.01
N ASP A 241 -20.63 30.30 -15.57
CA ASP A 241 -19.85 31.38 -16.20
C ASP A 241 -18.43 31.54 -15.62
N LYS A 242 -18.07 30.79 -14.57
CA LYS A 242 -16.74 30.87 -13.94
C LYS A 242 -15.78 29.91 -14.61
N THR A 243 -14.56 30.38 -14.88
CA THR A 243 -13.44 29.57 -15.34
C THR A 243 -12.52 29.30 -14.16
N TYR A 244 -12.07 28.06 -14.02
CA TYR A 244 -11.13 27.63 -13.01
C TYR A 244 -9.92 26.96 -13.65
N THR A 245 -8.78 27.07 -13.00
CA THR A 245 -7.57 26.33 -13.32
C THR A 245 -7.09 25.58 -12.09
N VAL A 246 -6.89 24.27 -12.22
CA VAL A 246 -6.21 23.42 -11.25
C VAL A 246 -4.78 23.19 -11.72
N THR A 247 -3.82 23.26 -10.81
CA THR A 247 -2.42 22.93 -11.07
C THR A 247 -1.83 22.10 -9.94
N ILE A 248 -1.21 20.99 -10.29
CA ILE A 248 -0.50 20.10 -9.37
C ILE A 248 0.97 20.49 -9.40
N LYS A 249 1.41 21.21 -8.37
CA LYS A 249 2.79 21.69 -8.25
C LYS A 249 3.73 20.59 -7.79
N LYS A 250 3.22 19.72 -6.93
CA LYS A 250 3.96 18.60 -6.36
C LYS A 250 3.01 17.43 -6.11
N ALA A 251 3.45 16.23 -6.45
CA ALA A 251 2.82 14.97 -6.10
C ALA A 251 3.94 13.93 -6.05
N GLU A 252 4.32 13.52 -4.85
CA GLU A 252 5.42 12.60 -4.59
C GLU A 252 4.90 11.45 -3.73
N THR A 253 5.02 10.23 -4.26
CA THR A 253 4.81 9.00 -3.50
C THR A 253 6.16 8.30 -3.32
N THR A 254 6.50 7.97 -2.08
CA THR A 254 7.64 7.12 -1.74
C THR A 254 7.18 5.97 -0.86
N LEU A 255 7.97 4.91 -0.78
CA LEU A 255 7.66 3.77 0.07
C LEU A 255 8.48 3.81 1.34
N HIS A 256 7.79 3.63 2.46
CA HIS A 256 8.41 3.34 3.72
C HIS A 256 8.72 1.85 3.81
N TYR A 257 9.81 1.47 4.48
CA TYR A 257 10.25 0.08 4.64
C TYR A 257 9.16 -0.87 5.19
N SER A 258 8.14 -0.33 5.87
CA SER A 258 6.97 -1.11 6.32
C SER A 258 5.99 -1.49 5.20
N GLY A 259 6.31 -1.24 3.93
CA GLY A 259 5.41 -1.42 2.79
C GLY A 259 4.29 -0.39 2.67
N ARG A 260 4.33 0.69 3.47
CA ARG A 260 3.32 1.75 3.46
C ARG A 260 3.81 2.94 2.65
N THR A 261 2.92 3.63 1.94
CA THR A 261 3.27 4.81 1.15
C THR A 261 3.37 6.06 2.03
N ASN A 262 4.43 6.82 1.79
CA ASN A 262 4.56 8.21 2.19
C ASN A 262 4.14 9.07 1.00
N ARG A 263 3.37 10.12 1.24
CA ARG A 263 2.83 10.96 0.19
C ARG A 263 2.98 12.43 0.53
N GLU A 264 3.25 13.23 -0.49
CA GLU A 264 3.27 14.69 -0.40
C GLU A 264 2.62 15.29 -1.64
N ALA A 265 1.68 16.22 -1.43
CA ALA A 265 1.00 16.92 -2.52
C ALA A 265 0.98 18.43 -2.28
N ILE A 266 1.10 19.19 -3.36
CA ILE A 266 0.85 20.64 -3.40
C ILE A 266 -0.04 20.94 -4.60
N VAL A 267 -1.20 21.51 -4.34
CA VAL A 267 -2.24 21.79 -5.33
C VAL A 267 -2.60 23.27 -5.29
N GLU A 268 -2.83 23.86 -6.47
CA GLU A 268 -3.38 25.20 -6.62
C GLU A 268 -4.69 25.14 -7.41
N VAL A 269 -5.69 25.90 -6.97
CA VAL A 269 -6.95 26.10 -7.66
C VAL A 269 -7.19 27.59 -7.77
N SER A 270 -7.39 28.09 -8.99
CA SER A 270 -7.59 29.52 -9.25
C SER A 270 -8.85 29.78 -10.06
N ASP A 271 -9.53 30.90 -9.81
CA ASP A 271 -10.59 31.45 -10.67
C ASP A 271 -10.08 32.55 -11.63
N GLY A 272 -8.76 32.68 -11.74
CA GLY A 272 -8.06 33.73 -12.50
C GLY A 272 -7.80 35.02 -11.72
N THR A 273 -8.47 35.23 -10.57
CA THR A 273 -8.24 36.40 -9.70
C THR A 273 -7.67 35.98 -8.35
N THR A 274 -8.22 34.93 -7.76
CA THR A 274 -7.83 34.35 -6.48
C THR A 274 -7.22 32.98 -6.74
N THR A 275 -6.18 32.64 -5.99
CA THR A 275 -5.57 31.30 -6.02
C THR A 275 -5.58 30.72 -4.61
N CYS A 276 -6.22 29.55 -4.49
CA CYS A 276 -6.22 28.75 -3.29
C CYS A 276 -5.14 27.68 -3.43
N SER A 277 -4.20 27.67 -2.50
CA SER A 277 -3.14 26.67 -2.43
C SER A 277 -3.40 25.72 -1.27
N SER A 278 -3.03 24.46 -1.44
CA SER A 278 -3.01 23.46 -0.38
C SER A 278 -1.73 22.66 -0.41
N TYR A 279 -1.30 22.21 0.76
CA TYR A 279 -0.30 21.17 0.90
C TYR A 279 -0.80 20.05 1.82
N ALA A 280 -0.35 18.84 1.54
CA ALA A 280 -0.62 17.68 2.39
C ALA A 280 0.60 16.78 2.46
N ILE A 281 1.01 16.42 3.67
CA ILE A 281 2.11 15.49 3.95
C ILE A 281 1.60 14.35 4.81
N TYR A 282 1.67 13.14 4.27
CA TYR A 282 1.27 11.91 4.93
C TYR A 282 2.48 10.98 5.00
N LYS A 283 3.08 10.81 6.18
CA LYS A 283 4.29 9.98 6.36
C LYS A 283 4.07 8.91 7.42
N ASN A 284 4.72 7.77 7.22
CA ASN A 284 4.93 6.79 8.27
C ASN A 284 5.88 7.39 9.32
N VAL A 285 5.65 7.03 10.58
CA VAL A 285 6.45 7.55 11.68
C VAL A 285 7.79 6.84 11.70
N ASP A 286 8.86 7.63 11.66
CA ASP A 286 10.22 7.19 11.91
C ASP A 286 10.79 7.93 13.14
N GLU A 287 12.01 7.58 13.52
CA GLU A 287 12.70 8.20 14.65
C GLU A 287 12.85 9.73 14.49
N ASN A 288 13.05 10.21 13.26
CA ASN A 288 13.23 11.64 12.98
C ASN A 288 11.94 12.44 13.18
N LEU A 289 10.79 11.82 12.90
CA LEU A 289 9.47 12.40 13.10
C LEU A 289 8.98 12.24 14.55
N CYS A 290 9.48 11.25 15.29
CA CYS A 290 9.11 10.97 16.68
C CYS A 290 9.66 12.01 17.67
N LYS A 291 9.17 13.25 17.55
CA LYS A 291 9.55 14.39 18.39
C LYS A 291 8.30 15.08 18.90
N THR A 292 8.28 15.47 20.17
CA THR A 292 7.11 16.11 20.81
C THR A 292 6.63 17.36 20.07
N GLU A 293 7.53 18.10 19.41
CA GLU A 293 7.17 19.26 18.56
C GLU A 293 6.23 18.91 17.39
N ASN A 294 6.17 17.64 16.99
CA ASN A 294 5.30 17.15 15.93
C ASN A 294 3.97 16.56 16.45
N LEU A 295 3.71 16.59 17.76
CA LEU A 295 2.57 15.89 18.38
C LEU A 295 1.22 16.26 17.75
N GLU A 296 1.03 17.53 17.38
CA GLU A 296 -0.20 18.02 16.74
C GLU A 296 -0.47 17.41 15.35
N TYR A 297 0.57 16.88 14.69
CA TYR A 297 0.47 16.25 13.38
C TYR A 297 0.27 14.73 13.46
N PHE A 298 0.09 14.16 14.65
CA PHE A 298 -0.08 12.72 14.82
C PHE A 298 -1.49 12.34 15.27
N THR A 299 -1.97 11.20 14.77
CA THR A 299 -3.08 10.49 15.41
C THR A 299 -2.57 9.64 16.54
N VAL A 300 -2.89 10.02 17.78
CA VAL A 300 -2.65 9.21 18.98
C VAL A 300 -3.63 8.04 19.00
N LYS A 301 -3.09 6.84 19.26
CA LYS A 301 -3.81 5.59 19.44
C LYS A 301 -3.50 5.06 20.84
N ASP A 302 -4.46 4.39 21.45
CA ASP A 302 -4.26 3.58 22.64
C ASP A 302 -4.34 2.10 22.30
N ASP A 303 -3.60 1.29 23.04
CA ASP A 303 -3.62 -0.17 22.96
C ASP A 303 -3.18 -0.75 24.32
N GLU A 304 -3.26 -2.07 24.47
CA GLU A 304 -3.06 -2.77 25.74
C GLU A 304 -2.00 -3.87 25.56
N ASP A 305 -1.07 -3.99 26.52
CA ASP A 305 -0.07 -5.07 26.52
C ASP A 305 -0.65 -6.40 27.06
N GLU A 306 0.15 -7.47 27.05
CA GLU A 306 -0.28 -8.79 27.52
C GLU A 306 -0.68 -8.83 29.00
N ASP A 307 -0.17 -7.89 29.80
CA ASP A 307 -0.45 -7.75 31.23
C ASP A 307 -1.69 -6.86 31.51
N GLY A 308 -2.30 -6.30 30.47
CA GLY A 308 -3.45 -5.42 30.58
C GLY A 308 -3.10 -3.94 30.78
N ASN A 309 -1.83 -3.55 30.64
CA ASN A 309 -1.43 -2.15 30.79
C ASN A 309 -1.71 -1.38 29.51
N LYS A 310 -2.44 -0.27 29.65
CA LYS A 310 -2.67 0.66 28.55
C LYS A 310 -1.43 1.44 28.22
N TYR A 311 -1.15 1.59 26.94
CA TYR A 311 -0.11 2.46 26.41
C TYR A 311 -0.65 3.28 25.24
N PHE A 312 0.02 4.40 24.95
CA PHE A 312 -0.35 5.31 23.86
C PHE A 312 0.78 5.39 22.86
N TYR A 313 0.45 5.42 21.57
CA TYR A 313 1.41 5.51 20.49
C TYR A 313 0.88 6.31 19.30
N VAL A 314 1.78 6.74 18.42
CA VAL A 314 1.42 7.43 17.17
C VAL A 314 1.74 6.56 15.96
N SER A 315 0.91 6.64 14.92
CA SER A 315 0.95 5.70 13.79
C SER A 315 1.11 6.33 12.41
N ARG A 316 0.73 7.61 12.23
CA ARG A 316 0.88 8.34 10.96
C ARG A 316 1.06 9.83 11.24
N TYR A 317 2.07 10.42 10.61
CA TYR A 317 2.26 11.87 10.54
C TYR A 317 1.36 12.42 9.43
N LYS A 318 0.46 13.33 9.79
CA LYS A 318 -0.46 14.05 8.90
C LYS A 318 -0.31 15.55 9.18
N ASN A 319 0.33 16.25 8.26
CA ASN A 319 0.44 17.72 8.29
C ASN A 319 -0.18 18.28 7.01
N THR A 320 -1.30 18.97 7.16
CA THR A 320 -2.13 19.43 6.04
C THR A 320 -2.80 20.75 6.39
N ASP A 321 -3.08 21.55 5.36
CA ASP A 321 -3.81 22.82 5.50
C ASP A 321 -5.26 22.73 4.98
N HIS A 322 -5.82 21.52 4.98
CA HIS A 322 -7.10 21.20 4.37
C HIS A 322 -8.24 22.17 4.72
N GLU A 323 -8.39 22.54 5.99
CA GLU A 323 -9.44 23.48 6.42
C GLU A 323 -9.27 24.88 5.83
N LYS A 324 -8.03 25.41 5.81
CA LYS A 324 -7.71 26.71 5.22
C LYS A 324 -7.93 26.70 3.70
N PHE A 325 -7.58 25.58 3.07
CA PHE A 325 -7.81 25.40 1.66
C PHE A 325 -9.31 25.37 1.33
N GLN A 326 -10.12 24.63 2.07
CA GLN A 326 -11.58 24.63 1.93
C GLN A 326 -12.19 26.02 2.15
N GLU A 327 -11.72 26.76 3.17
CA GLU A 327 -12.15 28.14 3.43
C GLU A 327 -11.87 29.04 2.22
N CYS A 328 -10.67 28.95 1.64
CA CYS A 328 -10.33 29.68 0.41
C CYS A 328 -11.20 29.23 -0.78
N LEU A 329 -11.37 27.92 -1.00
CA LEU A 329 -12.20 27.43 -2.10
C LEU A 329 -13.64 27.95 -2.00
N SER A 330 -14.17 28.10 -0.79
CA SER A 330 -15.50 28.68 -0.55
C SER A 330 -15.65 30.12 -1.05
N THR A 331 -14.56 30.89 -1.14
CA THR A 331 -14.59 32.27 -1.65
C THR A 331 -14.65 32.31 -3.18
N ILE A 332 -14.12 31.29 -3.86
CA ILE A 332 -14.10 31.22 -5.34
C ILE A 332 -15.23 30.35 -5.92
N ALA A 333 -15.81 29.44 -5.13
CA ALA A 333 -16.89 28.55 -5.53
C ALA A 333 -18.15 29.32 -6.02
N LEU A 334 -19.06 28.60 -6.66
CA LEU A 334 -20.38 29.13 -6.95
C LEU A 334 -21.16 29.38 -5.65
N PRO A 335 -22.04 30.42 -5.62
CA PRO A 335 -22.95 30.61 -4.50
C PRO A 335 -23.83 29.38 -4.30
N ILE A 336 -24.17 29.06 -3.05
CA ILE A 336 -25.22 28.09 -2.78
C ILE A 336 -26.52 28.69 -3.30
N THR A 337 -26.99 28.21 -4.46
CA THR A 337 -28.38 28.42 -4.86
C THR A 337 -29.22 27.48 -4.03
N GLU A 338 -30.08 28.03 -3.15
CA GLU A 338 -31.14 27.22 -2.56
C GLU A 338 -31.90 26.54 -3.70
N ALA A 339 -32.03 25.21 -3.64
CA ALA A 339 -32.81 24.48 -4.62
C ALA A 339 -34.24 25.05 -4.64
N PRO A 340 -34.86 25.25 -5.82
CA PRO A 340 -36.22 25.75 -5.94
C PRO A 340 -37.26 24.84 -5.26
#